data_AF-A0A662W9X6-F1
#
_entry.id   AF-A0A662W9X6-F1
#
_cell.length_a   1.000
_cell.length_b   1.000
_cell.length_c   1.000
_cell.angle_alpha   90.00
_cell.angle_beta   90.00
_cell.angle_gamma   90.00
#
_symmetry.space_group_name_H-M   'P 1'
#
loop_
_entity.id
_entity.type
_entity.pdbx_description
1 polymer ?
#
loop_
_entity_poly.entity_id
_entity_poly.type
_entity_poly.pdbx_seq_one_letter_code
_entity_poly.pdbx_strand_id
1 'polypeptide(L)'
;MQGEEFLNEIRKKLEELEEAREELIKLSRELRINSTRAIAAVHAGNFEEAKRKLKAAIDLLEKVKAYKKYPEIYGIANDAMQELAEALSFFSLISGQDIPN
;
A
#
# COMPACT_ATOMS: atom_id res chain seq x y z
N MET A 1 13.51 0.71 40.23
CA MET A 1 13.04 -0.54 39.59
C MET A 1 11.78 -0.33 38.76
N GLN A 2 10.60 -0.05 39.34
CA GLN A 2 9.34 0.02 38.56
C GLN A 2 9.31 1.08 37.43
N GLY A 3 9.99 2.22 37.63
CA GLY A 3 10.10 3.26 36.59
C GLY A 3 11.03 2.92 35.43
N GLU A 4 12.09 2.14 35.69
CA GLU A 4 13.04 1.71 34.65
C GLU A 4 12.42 0.62 33.76
N GLU A 5 11.69 -0.32 34.35
CA GLU A 5 10.94 -1.34 33.62
C GLU A 5 9.89 -0.71 32.70
N PHE A 6 9.12 0.25 33.22
CA PHE A 6 8.13 0.98 32.42
C PHE A 6 8.76 1.78 31.26
N LEU A 7 9.89 2.44 31.49
CA LEU A 7 10.62 3.15 30.43
C LEU A 7 11.15 2.20 29.36
N ASN A 8 11.65 1.02 29.75
CA ASN A 8 12.12 0.00 28.82
C ASN A 8 10.96 -0.55 27.97
N GLU A 9 9.78 -0.77 28.54
CA GLU A 9 8.59 -1.18 27.79
C GLU A 9 8.15 -0.13 26.76
N ILE A 10 8.13 1.15 27.15
CA ILE A 10 7.82 2.25 26.24
C ILE A 10 8.82 2.29 25.09
N ARG A 11 10.11 2.22 25.40
CA ARG A 11 11.17 2.26 24.39
C ARG A 11 11.01 1.14 23.37
N LYS A 12 10.78 -0.09 23.84
CA LYS A 12 10.57 -1.25 22.97
C LYS A 12 9.36 -1.06 22.04
N LYS A 13 8.24 -0.54 22.55
CA LYS A 13 7.06 -0.26 21.73
C LYS A 13 7.32 0.82 20.66
N LEU A 14 8.09 1.85 20.99
CA LEU A 14 8.47 2.90 20.04
C LEU A 14 9.41 2.37 18.95
N GLU A 15 10.38 1.52 19.33
CA GLU A 15 11.27 0.86 18.38
C GLU A 15 10.49 -0.05 17.41
N GLU A 16 9.58 -0.88 17.93
CA GLU A 16 8.68 -1.71 17.11
C GLU A 16 7.78 -0.89 16.16
N LEU A 17 7.28 0.26 16.62
CA LEU A 17 6.46 1.14 15.80
C LEU A 17 7.26 1.82 14.69
N GLU A 18 8.50 2.24 14.96
CA GLU A 18 9.36 2.86 13.95
C GLU A 18 9.77 1.86 12.86
N GLU A 19 10.13 0.63 13.24
CA GLU A 19 10.42 -0.43 12.27
C GLU A 19 9.21 -0.70 11.37
N ALA A 20 8.02 -0.81 11.97
CA ALA A 20 6.78 -1.00 11.22
C ALA A 20 6.48 0.18 10.29
N ARG A 21 6.77 1.41 10.74
CA ARG A 21 6.59 2.64 9.96
C ARG A 21 7.50 2.67 8.73
N GLU A 22 8.77 2.34 8.89
CA GLU A 22 9.72 2.32 7.77
C GLU A 22 9.33 1.28 6.71
N GLU A 23 8.91 0.10 7.13
CA GLU A 23 8.46 -0.94 6.20
C GLU A 23 7.17 -0.51 5.48
N LEU A 24 6.20 0.06 6.21
CA LEU A 24 4.96 0.57 5.62
C LEU A 24 5.22 1.67 4.59
N ILE A 25 6.17 2.58 4.83
CA ILE A 25 6.57 3.61 3.87
C ILE A 25 7.11 2.99 2.57
N LYS A 26 7.98 1.97 2.68
CA LYS A 26 8.56 1.27 1.53
C LYS A 26 7.46 0.57 0.71
N LEU A 27 6.61 -0.20 1.37
CA LEU A 27 5.48 -0.90 0.74
C LEU A 27 4.52 0.07 0.06
N SER A 28 4.16 1.17 0.74
CA SER A 28 3.26 2.20 0.19
C SER A 28 3.84 2.88 -1.06
N ARG A 29 5.15 3.15 -1.07
CA ARG A 29 5.83 3.71 -2.23
C ARG A 29 5.81 2.75 -3.42
N GLU A 30 6.09 1.47 -3.20
CA GLU A 30 6.07 0.46 -4.26
C GLU A 30 4.65 0.22 -4.79
N LEU A 31 3.66 0.22 -3.90
CA LEU A 31 2.24 0.11 -4.24
C LEU A 31 1.87 1.25 -5.20
N ARG A 32 2.13 2.50 -4.80
CA ARG A 32 1.86 3.69 -5.63
C ARG A 32 2.56 3.62 -6.99
N ILE A 33 3.85 3.25 -7.02
CA ILE A 33 4.61 3.14 -8.28
C ILE A 33 3.97 2.13 -9.24
N ASN A 34 3.53 0.97 -8.74
CA ASN A 34 2.88 -0.02 -9.60
C ASN A 34 1.50 0.47 -10.07
N SER A 35 0.71 1.12 -9.20
CA SER A 35 -0.58 1.71 -9.59
C SER A 35 -0.44 2.78 -10.68
N THR A 36 0.46 3.75 -10.52
CA THR A 36 0.68 4.80 -11.54
C THR A 36 1.23 4.21 -12.85
N ARG A 37 2.08 3.18 -12.78
CA ARG A 37 2.55 2.46 -13.98
C ARG A 37 1.44 1.68 -14.68
N ALA A 38 0.50 1.11 -13.92
CA ALA A 38 -0.68 0.48 -14.50
C ALA A 38 -1.53 1.50 -15.26
N ILE A 39 -1.80 2.66 -14.67
CA ILE A 39 -2.54 3.76 -15.30
C ILE A 39 -1.85 4.20 -16.61
N ALA A 40 -0.54 4.44 -16.57
CA ALA A 40 0.23 4.80 -17.75
C ALA A 40 0.18 3.72 -18.85
N ALA A 41 0.23 2.43 -18.49
CA ALA A 41 0.12 1.33 -19.44
C ALA A 41 -1.28 1.25 -20.07
N VAL A 42 -2.35 1.52 -19.30
CA VAL A 42 -3.72 1.63 -19.83
C VAL A 42 -3.83 2.78 -20.83
N HIS A 43 -3.30 3.96 -20.51
CA HIS A 43 -3.26 5.09 -21.45
C HIS A 43 -2.52 4.77 -22.75
N ALA A 44 -1.46 3.96 -22.67
CA ALA A 44 -0.70 3.51 -23.84
C ALA A 44 -1.36 2.34 -24.61
N GLY A 45 -2.53 1.85 -24.19
CA GLY A 45 -3.19 0.68 -24.77
C GLY A 45 -2.50 -0.66 -24.49
N ASN A 46 -1.50 -0.68 -23.59
CA ASN A 46 -0.77 -1.89 -23.23
C ASN A 46 -1.42 -2.60 -22.04
N PHE A 47 -2.57 -3.23 -22.30
CA PHE A 47 -3.36 -3.88 -21.27
C PHE A 47 -2.66 -5.05 -20.56
N GLU A 48 -1.76 -5.76 -21.25
CA GLU A 48 -1.01 -6.86 -20.64
C GLU A 48 0.00 -6.34 -19.60
N GLU A 49 0.70 -5.24 -19.89
CA GLU A 49 1.56 -4.60 -18.88
C GLU A 49 0.73 -4.01 -17.73
N ALA A 50 -0.42 -3.39 -18.04
CA ALA A 50 -1.32 -2.87 -17.01
C ALA A 50 -1.76 -3.97 -16.04
N LYS A 51 -2.22 -5.13 -16.53
CA LYS A 51 -2.58 -6.29 -15.70
C LYS A 51 -1.42 -6.75 -14.82
N ARG A 52 -0.20 -6.84 -15.37
CA ARG A 52 0.99 -7.22 -14.58
C ARG A 52 1.25 -6.25 -13.44
N LYS A 53 1.15 -4.94 -13.69
CA LYS A 53 1.34 -3.90 -12.66
C LYS A 53 0.23 -3.90 -11.62
N LEU A 54 -1.02 -4.05 -12.03
CA LEU A 54 -2.15 -4.17 -11.12
C LEU A 54 -2.00 -5.39 -10.20
N LYS A 55 -1.62 -6.55 -10.75
CA LYS A 55 -1.36 -7.74 -9.93
C LYS A 55 -0.28 -7.48 -8.87
N ALA A 56 0.84 -6.90 -9.27
CA ALA A 56 1.91 -6.55 -8.33
C ALA A 56 1.45 -5.55 -7.25
N ALA A 57 0.62 -4.57 -7.63
CA ALA A 57 0.03 -3.62 -6.69
C ALA A 57 -0.95 -4.29 -5.71
N ILE A 58 -1.78 -5.22 -6.17
CA ILE A 58 -2.68 -6.01 -5.31
C ILE A 58 -1.87 -6.85 -4.31
N ASP A 59 -0.82 -7.52 -4.78
CA ASP A 59 0.06 -8.32 -3.89
C ASP A 59 0.73 -7.45 -2.81
N LEU A 60 1.07 -6.20 -3.13
CA LEU A 60 1.60 -5.22 -2.17
C LEU A 60 0.52 -4.73 -1.20
N LEU A 61 -0.72 -4.53 -1.67
CA LEU A 61 -1.83 -4.15 -0.81
C LEU A 61 -2.08 -5.19 0.29
N GLU A 62 -1.97 -6.48 -0.02
CA GLU A 62 -2.13 -7.54 1.00
C GLU A 62 -1.05 -7.45 2.09
N LYS A 63 0.19 -7.08 1.73
CA LYS A 63 1.25 -6.82 2.71
C LYS A 63 0.97 -5.57 3.53
N VAL A 64 0.52 -4.48 2.89
CA VAL A 64 0.12 -3.24 3.57
C VAL A 64 -0.99 -3.51 4.60
N LYS A 65 -2.00 -4.31 4.27
CA LYS A 65 -3.12 -4.64 5.19
C LYS A 65 -2.66 -5.27 6.52
N ALA A 66 -1.52 -5.95 6.56
CA ALA A 66 -0.96 -6.49 7.81
C ALA A 66 -0.62 -5.40 8.85
N TYR A 67 -0.43 -4.16 8.41
CA TYR A 67 -0.10 -3.00 9.25
C TYR A 67 -1.33 -2.34 9.89
N LYS A 68 -2.55 -2.82 9.63
CA LYS A 68 -3.77 -2.33 10.31
C LYS A 68 -3.70 -2.45 11.84
N LYS A 69 -2.83 -3.33 12.34
CA LYS A 69 -2.55 -3.49 13.77
C LYS A 69 -1.82 -2.29 14.40
N TYR A 70 -1.25 -1.39 13.59
CA TYR A 70 -0.62 -0.13 14.02
C TYR A 70 -1.43 1.07 13.52
N PRO A 71 -2.59 1.37 14.12
CA PRO A 71 -3.50 2.42 13.65
C PRO A 71 -2.84 3.82 13.62
N GLU A 72 -1.82 4.06 14.44
CA GLU A 72 -1.08 5.32 14.54
C GLU A 72 -0.34 5.67 13.24
N ILE A 73 0.10 4.66 12.49
CA ILE A 73 0.90 4.83 11.26
C ILE A 73 0.16 4.36 10.00
N TYR A 74 -0.93 3.59 10.13
CA TYR A 74 -1.58 2.95 8.99
C TYR A 74 -2.03 3.94 7.89
N GLY A 75 -2.40 5.16 8.28
CA GLY A 75 -2.80 6.23 7.36
C GLY A 75 -1.73 6.63 6.33
N ILE A 76 -0.45 6.29 6.55
CA ILE A 76 0.65 6.53 5.59
C ILE A 76 0.36 5.87 4.22
N ALA A 77 -0.37 4.76 4.21
CA ALA A 77 -0.66 4.02 2.99
C ALA A 77 -1.89 4.54 2.21
N ASN A 78 -2.64 5.51 2.76
CA ASN A 78 -3.93 5.92 2.19
C ASN A 78 -3.83 6.38 0.74
N ASP A 79 -2.89 7.28 0.42
CA ASP A 79 -2.72 7.80 -0.94
C ASP A 79 -2.37 6.67 -1.93
N ALA A 80 -1.53 5.72 -1.51
CA ALA A 80 -1.15 4.58 -2.34
C ALA A 80 -2.32 3.60 -2.58
N MET A 81 -3.16 3.40 -1.56
CA MET A 81 -4.39 2.59 -1.68
C MET A 81 -5.42 3.28 -2.59
N GLN A 82 -5.57 4.60 -2.48
CA GLN A 82 -6.44 5.39 -3.36
C GLN A 82 -5.97 5.32 -4.82
N GLU A 83 -4.67 5.45 -5.07
CA GLU A 83 -4.10 5.30 -6.42
C GLU A 83 -4.35 3.90 -7.00
N LEU A 84 -4.28 2.84 -6.18
CA LEU A 84 -4.64 1.49 -6.64
C LEU A 84 -6.13 1.39 -6.99
N ALA A 85 -7.02 1.95 -6.15
CA ALA A 85 -8.44 1.96 -6.43
C ALA A 85 -8.76 2.70 -7.75
N GLU A 86 -8.08 3.83 -7.99
CA GLU A 86 -8.15 4.55 -9.27
C GLU A 86 -7.65 3.68 -10.43
N ALA A 87 -6.48 3.05 -10.31
CA ALA A 87 -5.89 2.22 -11.36
C ALA A 87 -6.78 1.03 -11.74
N LEU A 88 -7.39 0.37 -10.76
CA LEU A 88 -8.31 -0.76 -10.98
C LEU A 88 -9.60 -0.29 -11.68
N SER A 89 -10.17 0.82 -11.21
CA SER A 89 -11.38 1.41 -11.79
C SER A 89 -11.14 1.86 -13.23
N PHE A 90 -10.02 2.54 -13.47
CA PHE A 90 -9.64 3.04 -14.79
C PHE A 90 -9.38 1.90 -15.77
N PHE A 91 -8.65 0.86 -15.36
CA PHE A 91 -8.44 -0.33 -16.19
C PHE A 91 -9.77 -0.98 -16.60
N SER A 92 -10.69 -1.14 -15.64
CA SER A 92 -11.97 -1.80 -15.89
C SER A 92 -12.83 -0.99 -16.87
N LEU A 93 -12.93 0.33 -16.65
CA LEU A 93 -13.67 1.25 -17.52
C LEU A 93 -13.15 1.20 -18.97
N ILE A 94 -11.84 1.24 -19.18
CA ILE A 94 -11.24 1.28 -20.52
C ILE A 94 -11.27 -0.09 -21.20
N SER A 95 -11.15 -1.18 -20.44
CA SER A 95 -11.20 -2.55 -21.00
C SER A 95 -12.63 -3.08 -21.23
N GLY A 96 -13.66 -2.30 -20.89
CA GLY A 96 -15.07 -2.71 -20.99
C GLY A 96 -15.44 -3.79 -19.98
N GLN A 97 -14.73 -3.88 -18.86
CA GLN A 97 -15.04 -4.76 -17.73
C GLN A 97 -15.89 -4.01 -16.70
N ASP A 98 -16.64 -4.76 -15.89
CA ASP A 98 -17.38 -4.19 -14.77
C ASP A 98 -16.44 -3.49 -13.79
N ILE A 99 -16.87 -2.35 -13.23
CA ILE A 99 -16.10 -1.61 -12.22
C ILE A 99 -15.96 -2.50 -10.97
N PRO A 100 -14.74 -2.67 -10.42
CA PRO A 100 -14.51 -3.52 -9.25
C PRO A 100 -15.32 -3.02 -8.05
N ASN A 101 -15.89 -3.96 -7.28
CA ASN A 101 -16.64 -3.68 -6.05
C ASN A 101 -15.82 -3.88 -4.77
#